data_AF-A0A8J8A7F4-F1
#
_entry.id   AF-A0A8J8A7F4-F1
#
_cell.length_a   1.000
_cell.length_b   1.000
_cell.length_c   1.000
_cell.angle_alpha   90.00
_cell.angle_beta   90.00
_cell.angle_gamma   90.00
#
_symmetry.space_group_name_H-M   'P 1'
#
loop_
_entity.id
_entity.type
_entity.pdbx_description
1 polymer ?
#
loop_
_entity_poly.entity_id
_entity_poly.type
_entity_poly.pdbx_seq_one_letter_code
_entity_poly.pdbx_strand_id
1 'polypeptide(L)'
;MKKALALFVSLTILGLLLTPINAAITGINSANTVIVLPTTKIVNGVPLHIGEDAITGSRLGAFLVLKGISQGTYTTTVSVPVEYHSVVIPDENQIYKLNQIDMPDVGVNVSDVPVGHAVVVQVNFSRVGFNSTNGMAEFLDRSVEIIFNENTTPLDIGGDYKVVSATVDGRDTMYFYAYAEVDSESSSLGDSIVVGGWKIKLLDINLDVSKMLIELTYPSGLIKTKTMSEDKYYIMYVDTNGAEDFEEYDTYPSARINELLEAGAKNVFLFTPTDFFVGINNAQMVTYDYWYYEKVKQYSDGDVYKGQWIWDIDPDNGLYTLYLHVNESLASFPRVFIGPGDALKLPTDWGLEITAVFQRDENGGIVGVEGYRFVRVATVTRTVSVIAPKVEATDDVYDFIIEDTDLTSLPSDKNVIIIGGWVSNKAWELLEQVYGTNTVDAIKAEIEQKGYVIKELDNPNNPQYKVIILAGKTYEETRLAVEKFMEEM
;
A
#
# COMPACT_ATOMS: atom_id res chain seq x y z
N MET A 1 -12.66 -35.99 -0.63
CA MET A 1 -12.04 -35.61 0.66
C MET A 1 -11.42 -34.21 0.67
N LYS A 2 -10.79 -33.71 -0.40
CA LYS A 2 -10.19 -32.35 -0.42
C LYS A 2 -11.19 -31.18 -0.27
N LYS A 3 -12.42 -31.31 -0.79
CA LYS A 3 -13.48 -30.29 -0.62
C LYS A 3 -14.07 -30.22 0.80
N ALA A 4 -14.08 -31.34 1.53
CA ALA A 4 -14.58 -31.39 2.91
C ALA A 4 -13.55 -30.82 3.90
N LEU A 5 -12.26 -31.00 3.62
CA LEU A 5 -11.18 -30.42 4.42
C LEU A 5 -11.11 -28.90 4.28
N ALA A 6 -11.28 -28.39 3.05
CA ALA A 6 -11.35 -26.94 2.81
C ALA A 6 -12.56 -26.31 3.51
N LEU A 7 -13.72 -26.97 3.48
CA LEU A 7 -14.93 -26.50 4.17
C LEU A 7 -14.76 -26.50 5.70
N PHE A 8 -14.11 -27.52 6.26
CA PHE A 8 -13.83 -27.60 7.71
C PHE A 8 -12.82 -26.54 8.16
N VAL A 9 -11.79 -26.25 7.37
CA VAL A 9 -10.81 -25.19 7.65
C VAL A 9 -11.45 -23.81 7.53
N SER A 10 -12.30 -23.57 6.53
CA SER A 10 -13.05 -22.31 6.42
C SER A 10 -14.10 -22.15 7.53
N LEU A 11 -14.75 -23.23 8.00
CA LEU A 11 -15.67 -23.17 9.14
C LEU A 11 -14.94 -23.00 10.48
N THR A 12 -13.70 -23.49 10.64
CA THR A 12 -12.90 -23.23 11.85
C THR A 12 -12.39 -21.79 11.86
N ILE A 13 -12.06 -21.21 10.70
CA ILE A 13 -11.68 -19.80 10.59
C ILE A 13 -12.91 -18.88 10.79
N LEU A 14 -14.10 -19.25 10.29
CA LEU A 14 -15.34 -18.50 10.56
C LEU A 14 -15.83 -18.68 12.01
N GLY A 15 -15.61 -19.85 12.62
CA GLY A 15 -15.93 -20.13 14.02
C GLY A 15 -15.03 -19.41 15.02
N LEU A 16 -13.82 -19.00 14.61
CA LEU A 16 -12.91 -18.14 15.37
C LEU A 16 -13.24 -16.64 15.24
N LEU A 17 -14.13 -16.25 14.32
CA LEU A 17 -14.54 -14.85 14.06
C LEU A 17 -15.89 -14.46 14.68
N LEU A 18 -16.54 -15.37 15.41
CA LEU A 18 -17.83 -15.13 16.08
C LEU A 18 -17.82 -15.50 17.57
N THR A 19 -16.69 -15.31 18.26
CA THR A 19 -16.76 -15.15 19.71
C THR A 19 -17.21 -13.72 20.01
N PRO A 20 -18.30 -13.51 20.76
CA PRO A 20 -18.61 -12.16 21.24
C PRO A 20 -17.40 -11.67 22.03
N ILE A 21 -16.89 -10.50 21.63
CA ILE A 21 -15.97 -9.71 22.45
C ILE A 21 -16.81 -9.28 23.65
N ASN A 22 -16.86 -10.15 24.67
CA ASN A 22 -17.21 -9.73 26.01
C ASN A 22 -16.02 -8.90 26.52
N ALA A 23 -16.02 -7.62 26.15
CA ALA A 23 -15.48 -6.62 27.05
C ALA A 23 -16.28 -6.65 28.36
N ALA A 24 -15.60 -6.49 29.49
CA ALA A 24 -16.05 -6.70 30.87
C ALA A 24 -16.13 -8.20 31.23
N ILE A 25 -15.11 -8.83 31.82
CA ILE A 25 -14.48 -8.46 33.10
C ILE A 25 -12.95 -8.44 32.91
N THR A 26 -12.34 -7.27 32.80
CA THR A 26 -10.89 -7.12 33.01
C THR A 26 -10.60 -7.47 34.47
N GLY A 27 -9.86 -8.55 34.71
CA GLY A 27 -9.39 -8.92 36.04
C GLY A 27 -8.62 -7.76 36.69
N ILE A 28 -8.67 -7.70 38.02
CA ILE A 28 -7.92 -6.74 38.82
C ILE A 28 -6.42 -6.95 38.56
N ASN A 29 -5.72 -5.92 38.09
CA ASN A 29 -4.29 -5.91 37.84
C ASN A 29 -3.68 -4.55 38.24
N SER A 30 -2.36 -4.41 38.13
CA SER A 30 -1.68 -3.17 38.55
C SER A 30 -2.02 -1.94 37.70
N ALA A 31 -2.43 -2.08 36.43
CA ALA A 31 -2.78 -0.93 35.58
C ALA A 31 -4.13 -0.30 35.96
N ASN A 32 -5.05 -1.09 36.53
CA ASN A 32 -6.41 -0.67 36.87
C ASN A 32 -6.71 -0.67 38.37
N THR A 33 -5.68 -0.65 39.24
CA THR A 33 -5.83 -0.77 40.70
C THR A 33 -4.95 0.24 41.42
N VAL A 34 -5.39 0.68 42.60
CA VAL A 34 -4.59 1.39 43.62
C VAL A 34 -4.63 0.58 44.90
N ILE A 35 -3.47 0.31 45.50
CA ILE A 35 -3.32 -0.26 46.83
C ILE A 35 -3.10 0.89 47.82
N VAL A 36 -3.86 0.91 48.90
CA VAL A 36 -3.81 1.93 49.94
C VAL A 36 -3.22 1.31 51.19
N LEU A 37 -2.07 1.82 51.62
CA LEU A 37 -1.35 1.38 52.81
C LEU A 37 -1.57 2.36 53.98
N PRO A 38 -1.63 1.86 55.22
CA PRO A 38 -1.86 2.72 56.38
C PRO A 38 -0.55 3.44 56.78
N THR A 39 -0.61 4.77 56.95
CA THR A 39 0.56 5.56 57.39
C THR A 39 0.70 5.68 58.90
N THR A 40 -0.41 5.57 59.63
CA THR A 40 -0.44 5.78 61.08
C THR A 40 -1.47 4.89 61.75
N LYS A 41 -1.07 4.20 62.82
CA LYS A 41 -1.98 3.50 63.74
C LYS A 41 -1.48 3.66 65.16
N ILE A 42 -2.17 4.45 65.99
CA ILE A 42 -1.82 4.61 67.41
C ILE A 42 -2.88 3.90 68.25
N VAL A 43 -2.47 2.89 69.02
CA VAL A 43 -3.29 2.28 70.07
C VAL A 43 -2.58 2.49 71.39
N ASN A 44 -3.20 3.22 72.32
CA ASN A 44 -2.62 3.53 73.63
C ASN A 44 -1.17 4.08 73.56
N GLY A 45 -0.84 4.86 72.51
CA GLY A 45 0.47 5.50 72.34
C GLY A 45 1.54 4.66 71.63
N VAL A 46 1.24 3.46 71.10
CA VAL A 46 2.21 2.60 70.40
C VAL A 46 1.81 2.39 68.93
N PRO A 47 2.72 2.58 67.96
CA PRO A 47 2.51 2.19 66.56
C PRO A 47 2.41 0.65 66.43
N LEU A 48 1.34 0.13 65.83
CA LEU A 48 1.24 -1.32 65.53
C LEU A 48 1.34 -1.60 64.03
N HIS A 49 2.36 -2.40 63.67
CA HIS A 49 2.52 -3.24 62.47
C HIS A 49 2.45 -2.60 61.07
N ILE A 50 2.72 -1.29 60.97
CA ILE A 50 2.74 -0.56 59.68
C ILE A 50 3.71 -1.19 58.67
N GLY A 51 4.89 -1.63 59.13
CA GLY A 51 5.89 -2.26 58.26
C GLY A 51 5.44 -3.63 57.73
N GLU A 52 4.84 -4.46 58.57
CA GLU A 52 4.38 -5.80 58.21
C GLU A 52 3.15 -5.77 57.28
N ASP A 53 2.21 -4.85 57.50
CA ASP A 53 1.08 -4.62 56.61
C ASP A 53 1.56 -4.05 55.25
N ALA A 54 2.56 -3.15 55.25
CA ALA A 54 3.17 -2.63 54.03
C ALA A 54 3.93 -3.70 53.22
N ILE A 55 4.65 -4.62 53.88
CA ILE A 55 5.28 -5.78 53.23
C ILE A 55 4.22 -6.67 52.57
N THR A 56 3.11 -6.90 53.27
CA THR A 56 1.99 -7.69 52.76
C THR A 56 1.32 -7.01 51.56
N GLY A 57 1.11 -5.70 51.62
CA GLY A 57 0.58 -4.94 50.49
C GLY A 57 1.53 -4.86 49.29
N SER A 58 2.83 -4.79 49.54
CA SER A 58 3.85 -4.86 48.47
C SER A 58 3.83 -6.22 47.76
N ARG A 59 3.57 -7.32 48.49
CA ARG A 59 3.40 -8.66 47.89
C ARG A 59 2.17 -8.73 46.99
N LEU A 60 1.04 -8.18 47.43
CA LEU A 60 -0.15 -8.07 46.57
C LEU A 60 0.15 -7.21 45.33
N GLY A 61 0.86 -6.10 45.50
CA GLY A 61 1.29 -5.26 44.39
C GLY A 61 2.07 -6.04 43.32
N ALA A 62 3.08 -6.82 43.73
CA ALA A 62 3.84 -7.66 42.81
C ALA A 62 2.97 -8.71 42.11
N PHE A 63 2.01 -9.32 42.81
CA PHE A 63 1.06 -10.26 42.22
C PHE A 63 0.17 -9.61 41.15
N LEU A 64 -0.33 -8.39 41.41
CA LEU A 64 -1.15 -7.64 40.45
C LEU A 64 -0.38 -7.16 39.22
N VAL A 65 0.94 -6.93 39.33
CA VAL A 65 1.81 -6.71 38.17
C VAL A 65 1.87 -7.96 37.29
N LEU A 66 2.06 -9.14 37.89
CA LEU A 66 2.09 -10.41 37.15
C LEU A 66 0.74 -10.73 36.48
N LYS A 67 -0.39 -10.42 37.13
CA LYS A 67 -1.73 -10.56 36.54
C LYS A 67 -1.97 -9.64 35.34
N GLY A 68 -1.16 -8.60 35.16
CA GLY A 68 -1.17 -7.73 33.97
C GLY A 68 -0.53 -8.36 32.73
N ILE A 69 0.17 -9.50 32.84
CA ILE A 69 0.83 -10.16 31.71
C ILE A 69 -0.10 -11.19 31.10
N SER A 70 -0.49 -10.98 29.84
CA SER A 70 -1.36 -11.90 29.07
C SER A 70 -0.75 -12.22 27.70
N GLN A 71 -1.38 -13.10 26.92
CA GLN A 71 -0.97 -13.33 25.53
C GLN A 71 -1.77 -12.42 24.59
N GLY A 72 -1.09 -11.65 23.76
CA GLY A 72 -1.66 -10.84 22.69
C GLY A 72 -1.35 -11.41 21.30
N THR A 73 -2.23 -11.18 20.34
CA THR A 73 -1.95 -11.44 18.92
C THR A 73 -1.58 -10.13 18.24
N TYR A 74 -0.38 -10.08 17.69
CA TYR A 74 0.10 -8.96 16.88
C TYR A 74 -0.03 -9.35 15.41
N THR A 75 -0.70 -8.52 14.63
CA THR A 75 -0.86 -8.74 13.18
C THR A 75 -0.08 -7.68 12.43
N THR A 76 0.66 -8.12 11.41
CA THR A 76 1.35 -7.21 10.49
C THR A 76 1.18 -7.69 9.07
N THR A 77 1.36 -6.79 8.14
CA THR A 77 1.21 -7.04 6.72
C THR A 77 2.58 -7.06 6.07
N VAL A 78 2.92 -8.15 5.38
CA VAL A 78 4.20 -8.34 4.71
C VAL A 78 4.01 -8.63 3.21
N SER A 79 4.96 -8.18 2.41
CA SER A 79 5.02 -8.44 0.98
C SER A 79 5.75 -9.75 0.71
N VAL A 80 5.11 -10.71 0.04
CA VAL A 80 5.67 -12.03 -0.26
C VAL A 80 5.64 -12.28 -1.77
N PRO A 81 6.75 -12.71 -2.40
CA PRO A 81 6.73 -13.12 -3.81
C PRO A 81 5.95 -14.42 -3.97
N VAL A 82 5.09 -14.47 -4.99
CA VAL A 82 4.31 -15.63 -5.40
C VAL A 82 4.52 -15.86 -6.88
N GLU A 83 4.71 -17.12 -7.24
CA GLU A 83 4.84 -17.56 -8.63
C GLU A 83 3.53 -18.18 -9.12
N TYR A 84 3.09 -17.77 -10.30
CA TYR A 84 1.99 -18.38 -11.04
C TYR A 84 2.55 -19.09 -12.25
N HIS A 85 2.10 -20.30 -12.51
CA HIS A 85 2.67 -21.18 -13.53
C HIS A 85 1.58 -21.52 -14.54
N SER A 86 1.91 -21.47 -15.83
CA SER A 86 1.06 -22.07 -16.87
C SER A 86 1.05 -23.60 -16.77
N VAL A 87 0.14 -24.23 -17.50
CA VAL A 87 0.30 -25.65 -17.86
C VAL A 87 1.61 -25.87 -18.64
N VAL A 88 2.10 -27.12 -18.68
CA VAL A 88 3.26 -27.47 -19.52
C VAL A 88 2.83 -27.41 -20.98
N ILE A 89 3.50 -26.57 -21.76
CA ILE A 89 3.29 -26.43 -23.20
C ILE A 89 4.27 -27.38 -23.90
N PRO A 90 3.79 -28.41 -24.62
CA PRO A 90 4.67 -29.34 -25.30
C PRO A 90 5.45 -28.66 -26.43
N ASP A 91 6.68 -29.10 -26.66
CA ASP A 91 7.47 -28.69 -27.82
C ASP A 91 7.09 -29.56 -29.03
N GLU A 92 6.12 -29.09 -29.80
CA GLU A 92 5.63 -29.71 -31.04
C GLU A 92 6.12 -28.95 -32.29
N ASN A 93 7.22 -28.19 -32.19
CA ASN A 93 7.76 -27.38 -33.28
C ASN A 93 6.73 -26.37 -33.85
N GLN A 94 5.93 -25.76 -32.97
CA GLN A 94 4.82 -24.86 -33.26
C GLN A 94 5.07 -23.42 -32.79
N ILE A 95 4.27 -22.48 -33.31
CA ILE A 95 4.14 -21.15 -32.71
C ILE A 95 3.05 -21.25 -31.64
N TYR A 96 3.43 -21.01 -30.39
CA TYR A 96 2.52 -20.97 -29.27
C TYR A 96 2.26 -19.52 -28.84
N LYS A 97 1.00 -19.18 -28.60
CA LYS A 97 0.57 -17.88 -28.07
C LYS A 97 0.05 -18.07 -26.65
N LEU A 98 0.60 -17.30 -25.71
CA LEU A 98 0.16 -17.31 -24.33
C LEU A 98 -1.29 -16.84 -24.23
N ASN A 99 -2.12 -17.59 -23.51
CA ASN A 99 -3.54 -17.32 -23.34
C ASN A 99 -3.97 -17.57 -21.90
N GLN A 100 -5.15 -17.06 -21.53
CA GLN A 100 -5.68 -17.17 -20.16
C GLN A 100 -6.22 -18.57 -19.82
N ILE A 101 -6.40 -19.46 -20.80
CA ILE A 101 -6.83 -20.84 -20.54
C ILE A 101 -5.65 -21.62 -19.93
N ASP A 102 -4.48 -21.49 -20.55
CA ASP A 102 -3.26 -22.16 -20.13
C ASP A 102 -2.58 -21.48 -18.95
N MET A 103 -2.84 -20.19 -18.72
CA MET A 103 -2.38 -19.42 -17.57
C MET A 103 -3.43 -18.39 -17.10
N PRO A 104 -4.40 -18.79 -16.25
CA PRO A 104 -5.45 -17.88 -15.78
C PRO A 104 -4.94 -16.65 -15.01
N ASP A 105 -3.88 -16.83 -14.22
CA ASP A 105 -3.27 -15.78 -13.37
C ASP A 105 -2.13 -15.02 -14.07
N VAL A 106 -2.11 -15.01 -15.41
CA VAL A 106 -1.12 -14.30 -16.23
C VAL A 106 -1.02 -12.80 -15.89
N GLY A 107 -2.13 -12.20 -15.42
CA GLY A 107 -2.15 -10.81 -14.96
C GLY A 107 -1.83 -9.76 -16.04
N VAL A 108 -1.86 -10.18 -17.31
CA VAL A 108 -1.66 -9.36 -18.51
C VAL A 108 -2.83 -9.66 -19.45
N ASN A 109 -3.29 -8.64 -20.19
CA ASN A 109 -4.36 -8.80 -21.18
C ASN A 109 -3.85 -9.48 -22.45
N VAL A 110 -3.62 -10.79 -22.38
CA VAL A 110 -3.11 -11.59 -23.50
C VAL A 110 -4.21 -12.03 -24.47
N SER A 111 -3.90 -12.10 -25.76
CA SER A 111 -4.82 -12.48 -26.84
C SER A 111 -4.08 -13.18 -27.99
N ASP A 112 -4.84 -13.79 -28.90
CA ASP A 112 -4.30 -14.33 -30.16
C ASP A 112 -3.95 -13.23 -31.18
N VAL A 113 -4.56 -12.06 -31.03
CA VAL A 113 -4.37 -10.88 -31.90
C VAL A 113 -4.19 -9.60 -31.05
N PRO A 114 -3.30 -8.67 -31.47
CA PRO A 114 -3.01 -7.45 -30.73
C PRO A 114 -4.05 -6.37 -31.04
N VAL A 115 -5.29 -6.52 -30.56
CA VAL A 115 -6.40 -5.57 -30.81
C VAL A 115 -6.83 -4.88 -29.53
N GLY A 116 -7.09 -3.57 -29.61
CA GLY A 116 -7.41 -2.76 -28.43
C GLY A 116 -6.25 -2.81 -27.44
N HIS A 117 -6.56 -3.06 -26.16
CA HIS A 117 -5.57 -3.13 -25.08
C HIS A 117 -4.86 -4.50 -24.95
N ALA A 118 -4.97 -5.38 -25.95
CA ALA A 118 -4.48 -6.75 -25.87
C ALA A 118 -3.07 -6.90 -26.46
N VAL A 119 -2.25 -7.74 -25.83
CA VAL A 119 -0.89 -8.10 -26.29
C VAL A 119 -0.85 -9.56 -26.69
N VAL A 120 -0.06 -9.88 -27.71
CA VAL A 120 0.33 -11.26 -28.04
C VAL A 120 1.72 -11.51 -27.48
N VAL A 121 1.85 -12.48 -26.58
CA VAL A 121 3.14 -13.04 -26.17
C VAL A 121 3.27 -14.40 -26.84
N GLN A 122 4.21 -14.54 -27.76
CA GLN A 122 4.38 -15.78 -28.53
C GLN A 122 5.78 -16.34 -28.48
N VAL A 123 5.86 -17.66 -28.55
CA VAL A 123 7.11 -18.42 -28.63
C VAL A 123 7.04 -19.32 -29.85
N ASN A 124 8.05 -19.24 -30.70
CA ASN A 124 8.22 -20.12 -31.84
C ASN A 124 9.14 -21.28 -31.46
N PHE A 125 8.57 -22.41 -31.06
CA PHE A 125 9.34 -23.57 -30.62
C PHE A 125 10.16 -24.21 -31.74
N SER A 126 9.84 -23.95 -33.02
CA SER A 126 10.74 -24.33 -34.12
C SER A 126 12.09 -23.61 -34.12
N ARG A 127 12.20 -22.54 -33.32
CA ARG A 127 13.41 -21.75 -33.08
C ARG A 127 13.95 -21.96 -31.66
N VAL A 128 13.51 -23.01 -30.98
CA VAL A 128 14.07 -23.44 -29.70
C VAL A 128 14.61 -24.86 -29.87
N GLY A 129 15.89 -25.04 -29.57
CA GLY A 129 16.56 -26.34 -29.69
C GLY A 129 16.95 -26.91 -28.33
N PHE A 130 17.16 -28.22 -28.25
CA PHE A 130 17.82 -28.83 -27.10
C PHE A 130 19.31 -29.02 -27.40
N ASN A 131 20.17 -28.39 -26.60
CA ASN A 131 21.61 -28.60 -26.65
C ASN A 131 21.98 -29.77 -25.73
N SER A 132 22.16 -30.95 -26.32
CA SER A 132 22.51 -32.17 -25.59
C SER A 132 23.89 -32.17 -24.94
N THR A 133 24.81 -31.30 -25.39
CA THR A 133 26.14 -31.18 -24.79
C THR A 133 26.07 -30.53 -23.41
N ASN A 134 25.23 -29.49 -23.29
CA ASN A 134 25.08 -28.71 -22.06
C ASN A 134 23.83 -29.10 -21.25
N GLY A 135 22.93 -29.91 -21.81
CA GLY A 135 21.65 -30.25 -21.19
C GLY A 135 20.74 -29.04 -21.02
N MET A 136 20.73 -28.11 -21.98
CA MET A 136 20.04 -26.82 -21.91
C MET A 136 19.14 -26.61 -23.12
N ALA A 137 18.05 -25.85 -22.95
CA ALA A 137 17.28 -25.35 -24.08
C ALA A 137 17.95 -24.09 -24.64
N GLU A 138 18.06 -24.00 -25.96
CA GLU A 138 18.70 -22.94 -26.71
C GLU A 138 17.65 -22.15 -27.49
N PHE A 139 17.59 -20.85 -27.23
CA PHE A 139 16.67 -19.93 -27.90
C PHE A 139 17.42 -19.24 -29.04
N LEU A 140 16.88 -19.36 -30.26
CA LEU A 140 17.43 -18.73 -31.46
C LEU A 140 16.76 -17.37 -31.71
N ASP A 141 17.25 -16.67 -32.73
CA ASP A 141 16.72 -15.38 -33.17
C ASP A 141 15.20 -15.46 -33.45
N ARG A 142 14.43 -14.48 -32.96
CA ARG A 142 12.96 -14.42 -33.07
C ARG A 142 12.24 -15.68 -32.54
N SER A 143 12.83 -16.38 -31.58
CA SER A 143 12.15 -17.47 -30.88
C SER A 143 11.07 -16.97 -29.91
N VAL A 144 11.16 -15.73 -29.44
CA VAL A 144 10.16 -15.09 -28.57
C VAL A 144 9.84 -13.70 -29.08
N GLU A 145 8.55 -13.38 -29.14
CA GLU A 145 8.03 -12.09 -29.61
C GLU A 145 6.90 -11.60 -28.70
N ILE A 146 6.86 -10.29 -28.48
CA ILE A 146 5.79 -9.57 -27.78
C ILE A 146 5.23 -8.54 -28.75
N ILE A 147 3.99 -8.73 -29.18
CA ILE A 147 3.35 -7.96 -30.25
C ILE A 147 2.19 -7.16 -29.68
N PHE A 148 2.13 -5.87 -30.00
CA PHE A 148 1.11 -4.93 -29.51
C PHE A 148 0.86 -3.82 -30.54
N ASN A 149 -0.13 -2.97 -30.27
CA ASN A 149 -0.55 -1.86 -31.13
C ASN A 149 -0.44 -0.52 -30.39
N GLU A 150 -0.88 0.57 -31.00
CA GLU A 150 -0.78 1.93 -30.45
C GLU A 150 -1.61 2.18 -29.19
N ASN A 151 -2.62 1.34 -28.93
CA ASN A 151 -3.50 1.43 -27.76
C ASN A 151 -2.93 0.69 -26.54
N THR A 152 -1.83 -0.05 -26.72
CA THR A 152 -1.17 -0.78 -25.62
C THR A 152 0.32 -0.56 -25.68
N THR A 153 0.92 0.04 -24.65
CA THR A 153 2.36 -0.12 -24.45
C THR A 153 2.58 -1.05 -23.26
N PRO A 154 3.03 -2.30 -23.48
CA PRO A 154 3.28 -3.24 -22.39
C PRO A 154 4.52 -2.88 -21.55
N LEU A 155 5.17 -1.78 -21.89
CA LEU A 155 6.48 -1.37 -21.43
C LEU A 155 6.31 -0.16 -20.53
N ASP A 156 6.83 -0.23 -19.30
CA ASP A 156 6.89 0.97 -18.48
C ASP A 156 7.89 1.94 -19.11
N ILE A 157 7.36 2.97 -19.74
CA ILE A 157 8.13 4.06 -20.34
C ILE A 157 7.89 5.39 -19.57
N GLY A 158 7.28 5.33 -18.37
CA GLY A 158 6.73 6.48 -17.63
C GLY A 158 5.21 6.58 -17.84
N GLY A 159 4.54 7.70 -17.51
CA GLY A 159 3.06 7.84 -17.47
C GLY A 159 2.23 7.59 -18.76
N ASP A 160 1.19 8.40 -18.98
CA ASP A 160 0.29 8.22 -20.12
C ASP A 160 0.88 8.80 -21.41
N TYR A 161 0.86 8.01 -22.49
CA TYR A 161 1.47 8.38 -23.77
C TYR A 161 0.57 8.06 -24.96
N LYS A 162 0.69 8.89 -26.01
CA LYS A 162 0.22 8.59 -27.36
C LYS A 162 1.39 8.03 -28.18
N VAL A 163 1.20 6.85 -28.77
CA VAL A 163 2.15 6.22 -29.67
C VAL A 163 1.77 6.55 -31.11
N VAL A 164 2.74 6.99 -31.90
CA VAL A 164 2.58 7.26 -33.33
C VAL A 164 3.76 6.65 -34.06
N SER A 165 3.52 6.04 -35.23
CA SER A 165 4.59 5.48 -36.05
C SER A 165 4.48 5.88 -37.51
N ALA A 166 5.63 5.97 -38.17
CA ALA A 166 5.75 6.35 -39.56
C ALA A 166 7.09 5.84 -40.14
N THR A 167 7.17 5.73 -41.47
CA THR A 167 8.42 5.47 -42.17
C THR A 167 9.12 6.79 -42.48
N VAL A 168 10.27 7.03 -41.83
CA VAL A 168 11.07 8.25 -42.00
C VAL A 168 12.41 7.88 -42.66
N ASP A 169 12.71 8.49 -43.80
CA ASP A 169 13.92 8.22 -44.59
C ASP A 169 14.14 6.72 -44.90
N GLY A 170 13.06 5.98 -45.11
CA GLY A 170 13.09 4.55 -45.40
C GLY A 170 13.32 3.65 -44.17
N ARG A 171 13.19 4.21 -42.95
CA ARG A 171 13.26 3.47 -41.69
C ARG A 171 11.99 3.66 -40.87
N ASP A 172 11.37 2.55 -40.48
CA ASP A 172 10.19 2.59 -39.64
C ASP A 172 10.54 3.09 -38.25
N THR A 173 9.78 4.07 -37.78
CA THR A 173 10.07 4.81 -36.55
C THR A 173 8.80 4.95 -35.74
N MET A 174 8.93 4.80 -34.43
CA MET A 174 7.86 4.97 -33.45
C MET A 174 8.25 6.10 -32.49
N TYR A 175 7.29 6.98 -32.22
CA TYR A 175 7.39 8.12 -31.33
C TYR A 175 6.42 7.97 -30.16
N PHE A 176 6.89 8.33 -28.97
CA PHE A 176 6.09 8.38 -27.75
C PHE A 176 5.89 9.83 -27.34
N TYR A 177 4.64 10.26 -27.27
CA TYR A 177 4.24 11.60 -26.88
C TYR A 177 3.54 11.58 -25.53
N ALA A 178 4.10 12.26 -24.53
CA ALA A 178 3.33 12.61 -23.34
C ALA A 178 2.22 13.55 -23.79
N TYR A 179 1.01 13.35 -23.31
CA TYR A 179 -0.12 14.19 -23.70
C TYR A 179 -0.85 14.79 -22.50
N ALA A 180 -1.33 16.01 -22.67
CA ALA A 180 -2.21 16.70 -21.74
C ALA A 180 -3.39 17.29 -22.51
N GLU A 181 -4.57 17.16 -21.93
CA GLU A 181 -5.83 17.67 -22.46
C GLU A 181 -6.53 18.44 -21.35
N VAL A 182 -6.98 19.64 -21.68
CA VAL A 182 -7.62 20.56 -20.75
C VAL A 182 -8.76 21.23 -21.47
N ASP A 183 -9.95 21.12 -20.88
CA ASP A 183 -11.18 21.67 -21.43
C ASP A 183 -11.74 22.73 -20.47
N SER A 184 -12.22 23.83 -21.04
CA SER A 184 -12.97 24.90 -20.38
C SER A 184 -12.25 25.56 -19.20
N GLU A 185 -10.91 25.68 -19.28
CA GLU A 185 -10.14 26.45 -18.31
C GLU A 185 -10.28 27.95 -18.55
N SER A 186 -10.05 28.77 -17.52
CA SER A 186 -10.22 30.22 -17.63
C SER A 186 -9.03 30.98 -17.07
N SER A 187 -8.66 32.07 -17.73
CA SER A 187 -7.53 32.93 -17.33
C SER A 187 -7.91 34.40 -17.45
N SER A 188 -7.44 35.22 -16.51
CA SER A 188 -7.75 36.65 -16.50
C SER A 188 -6.80 37.42 -17.41
N LEU A 189 -7.23 38.59 -17.86
CA LEU A 189 -6.33 39.51 -18.56
C LEU A 189 -5.07 39.80 -17.73
N GLY A 190 -3.90 39.74 -18.36
CA GLY A 190 -2.60 39.93 -17.72
C GLY A 190 -1.96 38.64 -17.19
N ASP A 191 -2.74 37.58 -17.00
CA ASP A 191 -2.23 36.27 -16.63
C ASP A 191 -1.49 35.61 -17.80
N SER A 192 -0.76 34.54 -17.48
CA SER A 192 -0.02 33.75 -18.47
C SER A 192 -0.39 32.29 -18.37
N ILE A 193 -0.71 31.69 -19.52
CA ILE A 193 -0.92 30.26 -19.70
C ILE A 193 0.45 29.68 -20.09
N VAL A 194 0.96 28.72 -19.32
CA VAL A 194 2.27 28.11 -19.54
C VAL A 194 2.09 26.61 -19.76
N VAL A 195 2.49 26.13 -20.94
CA VAL A 195 2.35 24.72 -21.33
C VAL A 195 3.64 24.28 -22.00
N GLY A 196 4.39 23.40 -21.35
CA GLY A 196 5.74 23.03 -21.76
C GLY A 196 6.65 24.26 -21.88
N GLY A 197 7.24 24.46 -23.06
CA GLY A 197 8.05 25.64 -23.39
C GLY A 197 7.26 26.85 -23.88
N TRP A 198 5.95 26.72 -24.11
CA TRP A 198 5.11 27.79 -24.63
C TRP A 198 4.52 28.63 -23.50
N LYS A 199 4.46 29.95 -23.71
CA LYS A 199 3.77 30.86 -22.80
C LYS A 199 2.92 31.86 -23.57
N ILE A 200 1.62 31.88 -23.28
CA ILE A 200 0.64 32.82 -23.82
C ILE A 200 0.28 33.81 -22.72
N LYS A 201 0.66 35.08 -22.88
CA LYS A 201 0.24 36.15 -21.98
C LYS A 201 -0.90 36.95 -22.61
N LEU A 202 -2.01 37.05 -21.89
CA LEU A 202 -3.21 37.75 -22.35
C LEU A 202 -3.03 39.25 -22.18
N LEU A 203 -3.00 40.03 -23.27
CA LEU A 203 -2.75 41.46 -23.23
C LEU A 203 -4.03 42.30 -23.31
N ASP A 204 -4.93 41.95 -24.21
CA ASP A 204 -6.18 42.68 -24.46
C ASP A 204 -7.25 41.77 -25.07
N ILE A 205 -8.53 42.12 -24.91
CA ILE A 205 -9.67 41.42 -25.51
C ILE A 205 -10.63 42.45 -26.13
N ASN A 206 -11.01 42.21 -27.37
CA ASN A 206 -12.04 42.94 -28.09
C ASN A 206 -13.25 42.03 -28.35
N LEU A 207 -14.31 42.27 -27.57
CA LEU A 207 -15.57 41.51 -27.61
C LEU A 207 -16.40 41.80 -28.86
N ASP A 208 -16.28 42.99 -29.46
CA ASP A 208 -17.08 43.36 -30.63
C ASP A 208 -16.70 42.56 -31.88
N VAL A 209 -15.45 42.10 -31.94
CA VAL A 209 -14.91 41.30 -33.04
C VAL A 209 -14.45 39.90 -32.60
N SER A 210 -14.73 39.52 -31.35
CA SER A 210 -14.32 38.25 -30.74
C SER A 210 -12.84 37.94 -30.99
N LYS A 211 -11.95 38.86 -30.59
CA LYS A 211 -10.49 38.68 -30.71
C LYS A 211 -9.75 39.04 -29.43
N MET A 212 -8.68 38.30 -29.15
CA MET A 212 -7.72 38.58 -28.10
C MET A 212 -6.34 38.92 -28.68
N LEU A 213 -5.67 39.89 -28.06
CA LEU A 213 -4.26 40.20 -28.30
C LEU A 213 -3.42 39.46 -27.27
N ILE A 214 -2.39 38.76 -27.73
CA ILE A 214 -1.47 38.03 -26.87
C ILE A 214 -0.02 38.39 -27.11
N GLU A 215 0.78 38.18 -26.09
CA GLU A 215 2.22 38.01 -26.20
C GLU A 215 2.55 36.52 -26.11
N LEU A 216 2.98 35.94 -27.23
CA LEU A 216 3.38 34.54 -27.34
C LEU A 216 4.90 34.44 -27.16
N THR A 217 5.33 33.75 -26.11
CA THR A 217 6.72 33.32 -25.92
C THR A 217 6.86 31.90 -26.45
N TYR A 218 7.76 31.74 -27.41
CA TYR A 218 8.13 30.46 -28.02
C TYR A 218 9.11 29.71 -27.11
N PRO A 219 9.27 28.38 -27.26
CA PRO A 219 10.24 27.59 -26.48
C PRO A 219 11.68 28.10 -26.54
N SER A 220 12.08 28.74 -27.63
CA SER A 220 13.38 29.41 -27.81
C SER A 220 13.56 30.68 -26.96
N GLY A 221 12.49 31.19 -26.36
CA GLY A 221 12.44 32.50 -25.69
C GLY A 221 12.13 33.66 -26.65
N LEU A 222 11.91 33.40 -27.94
CA LEU A 222 11.43 34.42 -28.88
C LEU A 222 10.03 34.89 -28.46
N ILE A 223 9.82 36.20 -28.44
CA ILE A 223 8.53 36.81 -28.07
C ILE A 223 7.93 37.47 -29.30
N LYS A 224 6.67 37.16 -29.60
CA LYS A 224 5.90 37.82 -30.67
C LYS A 224 4.50 38.18 -30.18
N THR A 225 4.02 39.35 -30.61
CA THR A 225 2.61 39.70 -30.44
C THR A 225 1.78 39.03 -31.53
N LYS A 226 0.69 38.38 -31.14
CA LYS A 226 -0.24 37.69 -32.04
C LYS A 226 -1.68 38.04 -31.68
N THR A 227 -2.58 37.84 -32.61
CA THR A 227 -4.02 37.95 -32.38
C THR A 227 -4.63 36.57 -32.55
N MET A 228 -5.51 36.20 -31.63
CA MET A 228 -6.32 34.98 -31.70
C MET A 228 -7.80 35.36 -31.71
N SER A 229 -8.63 34.60 -32.39
CA SER A 229 -10.09 34.79 -32.41
C SER A 229 -10.75 33.67 -31.63
N GLU A 230 -11.91 33.98 -31.06
CA GLU A 230 -12.81 32.99 -30.47
C GLU A 230 -13.18 31.91 -31.50
N ASP A 231 -13.35 30.66 -31.05
CA ASP A 231 -13.71 29.50 -31.85
C ASP A 231 -12.72 29.16 -33.00
N LYS A 232 -11.48 29.63 -32.90
CA LYS A 232 -10.38 29.25 -33.81
C LYS A 232 -9.38 28.35 -33.12
N TYR A 233 -8.79 27.47 -33.92
CA TYR A 233 -7.79 26.52 -33.49
C TYR A 233 -6.39 27.02 -33.86
N TYR A 234 -5.50 27.06 -32.88
CA TYR A 234 -4.11 27.51 -33.06
C TYR A 234 -3.14 26.38 -32.77
N ILE A 235 -2.46 25.88 -33.80
CA ILE A 235 -1.36 24.92 -33.61
C ILE A 235 -0.05 25.71 -33.46
N MET A 236 0.62 25.50 -32.34
CA MET A 236 2.00 25.90 -32.09
C MET A 236 2.84 24.63 -31.99
N TYR A 237 3.97 24.56 -32.69
CA TYR A 237 4.79 23.36 -32.64
C TYR A 237 6.28 23.66 -32.80
N VAL A 238 7.09 22.71 -32.36
CA VAL A 238 8.53 22.64 -32.65
C VAL A 238 8.78 21.39 -33.47
N ASP A 239 9.22 21.54 -34.71
CA ASP A 239 9.45 20.41 -35.62
C ASP A 239 10.69 19.58 -35.20
N THR A 240 11.00 18.53 -35.97
CA THR A 240 12.20 17.70 -35.75
C THR A 240 13.51 18.48 -35.81
N ASN A 241 13.59 19.50 -36.66
CA ASN A 241 14.75 20.36 -36.85
C ASN A 241 14.87 21.46 -35.78
N GLY A 242 13.85 21.63 -34.93
CA GLY A 242 13.78 22.71 -33.96
C GLY A 242 13.22 24.03 -34.50
N ALA A 243 12.66 24.04 -35.71
CA ALA A 243 11.92 25.18 -36.21
C ALA A 243 10.59 25.31 -35.46
N GLU A 244 10.24 26.54 -35.11
CA GLU A 244 9.04 26.85 -34.34
C GLU A 244 8.03 27.59 -35.22
N ASP A 245 6.76 27.17 -35.18
CA ASP A 245 5.71 27.77 -36.00
C ASP A 245 4.39 28.01 -35.24
N PHE A 246 3.50 28.77 -35.88
CA PHE A 246 2.19 29.17 -35.40
C PHE A 246 1.20 29.18 -36.58
N GLU A 247 0.23 28.27 -36.55
CA GLU A 247 -0.76 28.07 -37.62
C GLU A 247 -2.18 28.26 -37.07
N GLU A 248 -3.07 28.88 -37.86
CA GLU A 248 -4.48 29.12 -37.53
C GLU A 248 -5.40 28.26 -38.40
N TYR A 249 -6.44 27.70 -37.79
CA TYR A 249 -7.42 26.85 -38.45
C TYR A 249 -8.85 27.21 -38.06
N ASP A 250 -9.76 27.13 -39.04
CA ASP A 250 -11.20 27.36 -38.86
C ASP A 250 -11.93 26.16 -38.22
N THR A 251 -11.35 24.97 -38.28
CA THR A 251 -11.92 23.72 -37.77
C THR A 251 -10.83 22.88 -37.11
N TYR A 252 -11.21 21.96 -36.22
CA TYR A 252 -10.27 21.10 -35.50
C TYR A 252 -9.27 20.40 -36.46
N PRO A 253 -7.96 20.72 -36.39
CA PRO A 253 -6.98 20.36 -37.41
C PRO A 253 -6.36 18.96 -37.18
N SER A 254 -7.19 17.92 -37.07
CA SER A 254 -6.73 16.55 -36.75
C SER A 254 -5.66 16.02 -37.70
N ALA A 255 -5.82 16.24 -39.01
CA ALA A 255 -4.88 15.77 -40.02
C ALA A 255 -3.50 16.43 -39.86
N ARG A 256 -3.45 17.73 -39.56
CA ARG A 256 -2.19 18.45 -39.35
C ARG A 256 -1.49 18.00 -38.07
N ILE A 257 -2.25 17.75 -37.01
CA ILE A 257 -1.68 17.22 -35.75
C ILE A 257 -1.05 15.86 -36.02
N ASN A 258 -1.77 14.94 -36.68
CA ASN A 258 -1.22 13.63 -36.99
C ASN A 258 0.02 13.72 -37.89
N GLU A 259 0.01 14.57 -38.93
CA GLU A 259 1.18 14.82 -39.78
C GLU A 259 2.39 15.27 -38.97
N LEU A 260 2.22 16.21 -38.02
CA LEU A 260 3.32 16.70 -37.17
C LEU A 260 3.85 15.62 -36.22
N LEU A 261 2.97 14.81 -35.64
CA LEU A 261 3.35 13.72 -34.74
C LEU A 261 4.05 12.58 -35.51
N GLU A 262 3.55 12.23 -36.70
CA GLU A 262 4.15 11.23 -37.60
C GLU A 262 5.49 11.72 -38.18
N ALA A 263 5.63 13.03 -38.42
CA ALA A 263 6.90 13.64 -38.77
C ALA A 263 7.89 13.69 -37.58
N GLY A 264 7.46 13.37 -36.36
CA GLY A 264 8.32 13.31 -35.19
C GLY A 264 8.58 14.67 -34.53
N ALA A 265 7.66 15.64 -34.65
CA ALA A 265 7.77 16.95 -33.99
C ALA A 265 8.14 16.82 -32.50
N LYS A 266 8.94 17.75 -31.98
CA LYS A 266 9.37 17.73 -30.56
C LYS A 266 8.22 18.02 -29.62
N ASN A 267 7.38 19.01 -29.96
CA ASN A 267 6.14 19.26 -29.26
C ASN A 267 5.09 19.84 -30.22
N VAL A 268 3.82 19.61 -29.91
CA VAL A 268 2.65 20.13 -30.61
C VAL A 268 1.66 20.62 -29.56
N PHE A 269 1.27 21.89 -29.64
CA PHE A 269 0.37 22.58 -28.72
C PHE A 269 -0.80 23.16 -29.51
N LEU A 270 -1.97 22.57 -29.37
CA LEU A 270 -3.22 23.06 -29.91
C LEU A 270 -3.92 23.89 -28.84
N PHE A 271 -4.22 25.16 -29.13
CA PHE A 271 -4.91 26.07 -28.22
C PHE A 271 -6.16 26.65 -28.90
N THR A 272 -7.26 26.72 -28.17
CA THR A 272 -8.55 27.21 -28.69
C THR A 272 -9.20 28.14 -27.65
N PRO A 273 -9.27 29.46 -27.89
CA PRO A 273 -10.11 30.34 -27.10
C PRO A 273 -11.59 30.05 -27.42
N THR A 274 -12.39 29.74 -26.41
CA THR A 274 -13.78 29.28 -26.57
C THR A 274 -14.82 30.29 -26.12
N ASP A 275 -14.48 31.21 -25.22
CA ASP A 275 -15.37 32.30 -24.80
C ASP A 275 -14.55 33.48 -24.26
N PHE A 276 -15.09 34.68 -24.43
CA PHE A 276 -14.56 35.92 -23.90
C PHE A 276 -15.62 36.64 -23.07
N PHE A 277 -15.35 36.88 -21.79
CA PHE A 277 -16.34 37.49 -20.90
C PHE A 277 -15.80 38.63 -20.03
N VAL A 278 -16.74 39.48 -19.58
CA VAL A 278 -16.49 40.58 -18.64
C VAL A 278 -17.29 40.35 -17.37
N GLY A 279 -16.58 40.11 -16.27
CA GLY A 279 -17.18 39.90 -14.95
C GLY A 279 -17.67 41.19 -14.26
N ILE A 280 -18.30 41.02 -13.09
CA ILE A 280 -19.01 42.05 -12.31
C ILE A 280 -18.08 43.22 -11.84
N ASN A 281 -16.76 43.08 -11.96
CA ASN A 281 -15.77 44.11 -11.63
C ASN A 281 -14.96 44.60 -12.85
N ASN A 282 -15.51 44.50 -14.06
CA ASN A 282 -14.80 44.79 -15.31
C ASN A 282 -13.57 43.89 -15.54
N ALA A 283 -13.51 42.74 -14.85
CA ALA A 283 -12.48 41.73 -15.03
C ALA A 283 -12.74 41.00 -16.35
N GLN A 284 -11.83 41.16 -17.30
CA GLN A 284 -11.87 40.47 -18.58
C GLN A 284 -11.19 39.11 -18.46
N MET A 285 -11.82 38.07 -18.97
CA MET A 285 -11.35 36.70 -18.86
C MET A 285 -11.56 35.96 -20.18
N VAL A 286 -10.68 34.99 -20.44
CA VAL A 286 -10.75 34.08 -21.58
C VAL A 286 -10.99 32.68 -21.05
N THR A 287 -11.98 31.99 -21.60
CA THR A 287 -12.12 30.54 -21.47
C THR A 287 -11.47 29.87 -22.68
N TYR A 288 -10.79 28.75 -22.46
CA TYR A 288 -10.03 28.06 -23.50
C TYR A 288 -9.92 26.56 -23.26
N ASP A 289 -9.69 25.85 -24.36
CA ASP A 289 -9.31 24.45 -24.39
C ASP A 289 -7.88 24.33 -24.92
N TYR A 290 -7.15 23.31 -24.48
CA TYR A 290 -5.89 22.95 -25.12
C TYR A 290 -5.55 21.47 -25.09
N TRP A 291 -4.79 21.06 -26.11
CA TRP A 291 -4.09 19.78 -26.16
C TRP A 291 -2.60 20.03 -26.34
N TYR A 292 -1.77 19.32 -25.57
CA TYR A 292 -0.32 19.40 -25.67
C TYR A 292 0.29 18.01 -25.79
N TYR A 293 1.18 17.86 -26.75
CA TYR A 293 1.94 16.64 -27.02
C TYR A 293 3.43 16.97 -26.93
N GLU A 294 4.19 16.21 -26.13
CA GLU A 294 5.64 16.34 -26.00
C GLU A 294 6.33 15.02 -26.27
N LYS A 295 7.24 14.98 -27.25
CA LYS A 295 7.97 13.77 -27.60
C LYS A 295 8.93 13.42 -26.47
N VAL A 296 8.66 12.33 -25.76
CA VAL A 296 9.50 11.85 -24.66
C VAL A 296 10.50 10.78 -25.11
N LYS A 297 10.16 10.03 -26.16
CA LYS A 297 11.00 8.93 -26.65
C LYS A 297 10.76 8.65 -28.13
N GLN A 298 11.78 8.07 -28.75
CA GLN A 298 11.69 7.54 -30.11
C GLN A 298 12.49 6.24 -30.21
N TYR A 299 12.01 5.31 -31.02
CA TYR A 299 12.75 4.13 -31.46
C TYR A 299 12.57 3.96 -32.95
N SER A 300 13.60 3.46 -33.60
CA SER A 300 13.57 3.06 -35.00
C SER A 300 13.61 1.53 -35.08
N ASP A 301 13.18 0.99 -36.21
CA ASP A 301 13.27 -0.42 -36.51
C ASP A 301 14.71 -0.93 -36.34
N GLY A 302 14.87 -2.05 -35.64
CA GLY A 302 16.17 -2.62 -35.28
C GLY A 302 16.86 -1.98 -34.08
N ASP A 303 16.29 -0.93 -33.46
CA ASP A 303 16.87 -0.36 -32.24
C ASP A 303 16.75 -1.35 -31.07
N VAL A 304 17.79 -1.40 -30.23
CA VAL A 304 17.80 -2.21 -29.01
C VAL A 304 16.95 -1.54 -27.94
N TYR A 305 15.94 -2.25 -27.45
CA TYR A 305 15.13 -1.82 -26.30
C TYR A 305 15.85 -2.09 -24.98
N LYS A 306 16.21 -3.36 -24.73
CA LYS A 306 16.87 -3.81 -23.49
C LYS A 306 17.60 -5.12 -23.71
N GLY A 307 18.91 -5.14 -23.48
CA GLY A 307 19.71 -6.35 -23.66
C GLY A 307 19.63 -6.89 -25.08
N GLN A 308 19.08 -8.10 -25.24
CA GLN A 308 18.89 -8.76 -26.54
C GLN A 308 17.50 -8.53 -27.17
N TRP A 309 16.67 -7.67 -26.57
CA TRP A 309 15.33 -7.38 -27.09
C TRP A 309 15.36 -6.20 -28.04
N ILE A 310 14.93 -6.44 -29.28
CA ILE A 310 15.01 -5.48 -30.39
C ILE A 310 13.60 -5.13 -30.88
N TRP A 311 13.44 -3.89 -31.32
CA TRP A 311 12.24 -3.39 -31.98
C TRP A 311 12.12 -3.89 -33.41
N ASP A 312 10.93 -4.37 -33.74
CA ASP A 312 10.42 -4.55 -35.09
C ASP A 312 9.12 -3.72 -35.21
N ILE A 313 9.13 -2.72 -36.08
CA ILE A 313 8.09 -1.69 -36.17
C ILE A 313 7.43 -1.79 -37.54
N ASP A 314 6.11 -1.92 -37.55
CA ASP A 314 5.29 -2.01 -38.77
C ASP A 314 4.22 -0.90 -38.76
N PRO A 315 4.54 0.29 -39.28
CA PRO A 315 3.61 1.42 -39.30
C PRO A 315 2.36 1.15 -40.17
N ASP A 316 2.51 0.38 -41.25
CA ASP A 316 1.42 0.08 -42.18
C ASP A 316 0.28 -0.70 -41.51
N ASN A 317 0.63 -1.58 -40.56
CA ASN A 317 -0.34 -2.36 -39.78
C ASN A 317 -0.57 -1.82 -38.36
N GLY A 318 0.15 -0.76 -37.95
CA GLY A 318 0.10 -0.23 -36.58
C GLY A 318 0.59 -1.23 -35.54
N LEU A 319 1.57 -2.08 -35.89
CA LEU A 319 2.06 -3.16 -35.04
C LEU A 319 3.49 -2.89 -34.58
N TYR A 320 3.73 -3.22 -33.31
CA TYR A 320 5.02 -3.07 -32.66
C TYR A 320 5.39 -4.40 -32.02
N THR A 321 6.58 -4.89 -32.33
CA THR A 321 7.09 -6.16 -31.83
C THR A 321 8.40 -5.94 -31.10
N LEU A 322 8.49 -6.47 -29.88
CA LEU A 322 9.77 -6.74 -29.24
C LEU A 322 10.11 -8.21 -29.44
N TYR A 323 11.23 -8.49 -30.09
CA TYR A 323 11.68 -9.85 -30.32
C TYR A 323 13.04 -10.12 -29.68
N LEU A 324 13.27 -11.37 -29.29
CA LEU A 324 14.57 -11.84 -28.83
C LEU A 324 15.52 -11.94 -30.03
N HIS A 325 16.54 -11.09 -30.07
CA HIS A 325 17.59 -11.13 -31.08
C HIS A 325 18.77 -11.99 -30.63
N VAL A 326 19.22 -12.89 -31.51
CA VAL A 326 20.39 -13.74 -31.29
C VAL A 326 21.27 -13.73 -32.53
N ASN A 327 22.54 -13.38 -32.37
CA ASN A 327 23.52 -13.40 -33.44
C ASN A 327 24.88 -13.79 -32.86
N GLU A 328 25.24 -15.08 -32.97
CA GLU A 328 26.48 -15.62 -32.43
C GLU A 328 27.76 -14.98 -32.99
N SER A 329 27.67 -14.30 -34.14
CA SER A 329 28.79 -13.56 -34.73
C SER A 329 29.05 -12.20 -34.04
N LEU A 330 28.09 -11.72 -33.23
CA LEU A 330 28.16 -10.44 -32.54
C LEU A 330 28.18 -10.66 -31.02
N ALA A 331 29.22 -10.16 -30.36
CA ALA A 331 29.35 -10.28 -28.90
C ALA A 331 28.20 -9.60 -28.11
N SER A 332 27.49 -8.64 -28.73
CA SER A 332 26.33 -7.96 -28.14
C SER A 332 25.04 -8.80 -28.16
N PHE A 333 24.98 -9.86 -28.96
CA PHE A 333 23.79 -10.71 -29.12
C PHE A 333 24.15 -12.20 -29.01
N PRO A 334 24.73 -12.63 -27.87
CA PRO A 334 25.19 -14.00 -27.69
C PRO A 334 24.04 -15.03 -27.74
N ARG A 335 24.43 -16.30 -27.84
CA ARG A 335 23.50 -17.43 -27.73
C ARG A 335 22.80 -17.42 -26.38
N VAL A 336 21.52 -17.76 -26.38
CA VAL A 336 20.66 -17.76 -25.19
C VAL A 336 20.36 -19.19 -24.80
N PHE A 337 20.72 -19.55 -23.57
CA PHE A 337 20.46 -20.88 -23.01
C PHE A 337 19.67 -20.74 -21.71
N ILE A 338 18.73 -21.66 -21.49
CA ILE A 338 18.11 -21.87 -20.18
C ILE A 338 18.43 -23.30 -19.71
N GLY A 339 19.00 -23.40 -18.52
CA GLY A 339 19.26 -24.66 -17.83
C GLY A 339 18.24 -24.97 -16.74
N PRO A 340 18.46 -26.05 -15.98
CA PRO A 340 17.58 -26.42 -14.87
C PRO A 340 17.54 -25.35 -13.78
N GLY A 341 16.35 -24.80 -13.53
CA GLY A 341 16.16 -23.73 -12.54
C GLY A 341 16.42 -22.32 -13.08
N ASP A 342 16.84 -22.19 -14.34
CA ASP A 342 16.97 -20.91 -15.03
C ASP A 342 15.67 -20.56 -15.78
N ALA A 343 15.53 -19.28 -16.10
CA ALA A 343 14.38 -18.76 -16.84
C ALA A 343 14.82 -17.66 -17.82
N LEU A 344 14.16 -17.60 -18.98
CA LEU A 344 14.26 -16.48 -19.90
C LEU A 344 13.25 -15.41 -19.47
N LYS A 345 13.75 -14.30 -18.92
CA LYS A 345 12.91 -13.16 -18.51
C LYS A 345 12.47 -12.35 -19.72
N LEU A 346 11.18 -12.03 -19.80
CA LEU A 346 10.65 -11.10 -20.79
C LEU A 346 11.05 -9.66 -20.42
N PRO A 347 11.22 -8.73 -21.37
CA PRO A 347 11.75 -7.39 -21.12
C PRO A 347 10.71 -6.44 -20.54
N THR A 348 9.71 -6.94 -19.80
CA THR A 348 8.55 -6.19 -19.31
C THR A 348 8.49 -6.25 -17.78
N ASP A 349 7.84 -5.28 -17.14
CA ASP A 349 7.66 -5.28 -15.68
C ASP A 349 6.52 -6.20 -15.19
N TRP A 350 5.93 -6.98 -16.09
CA TRP A 350 4.92 -7.99 -15.77
C TRP A 350 5.43 -9.16 -14.94
N GLY A 351 6.75 -9.29 -14.81
CA GLY A 351 7.39 -10.42 -14.12
C GLY A 351 7.18 -11.74 -14.84
N LEU A 352 6.96 -11.73 -16.15
CA LEU A 352 6.80 -12.92 -16.98
C LEU A 352 8.15 -13.50 -17.40
N GLU A 353 8.26 -14.82 -17.31
CA GLU A 353 9.46 -15.60 -17.63
C GLU A 353 9.07 -16.91 -18.32
N ILE A 354 9.96 -17.46 -19.14
CA ILE A 354 9.82 -18.78 -19.78
C ILE A 354 10.82 -19.74 -19.15
N THR A 355 10.35 -20.90 -18.72
CA THR A 355 11.18 -21.98 -18.15
C THR A 355 11.03 -23.26 -18.97
N ALA A 356 12.09 -24.06 -19.03
CA ALA A 356 12.07 -25.38 -19.65
C ALA A 356 11.75 -26.47 -18.62
N VAL A 357 10.88 -27.39 -18.98
CA VAL A 357 10.63 -28.64 -18.26
C VAL A 357 11.46 -29.72 -18.94
N PHE A 358 12.52 -30.18 -18.27
CA PHE A 358 13.48 -31.13 -18.84
C PHE A 358 13.04 -32.57 -18.65
N GLN A 359 13.15 -33.36 -19.72
CA GLN A 359 13.04 -34.81 -19.65
C GLN A 359 14.29 -35.40 -19.01
N ARG A 360 14.10 -36.35 -18.08
CA ARG A 360 15.19 -37.02 -17.37
C ARG A 360 15.19 -38.53 -17.62
N ASP A 361 16.39 -39.12 -17.69
CA ASP A 361 16.56 -40.57 -17.73
C ASP A 361 16.43 -41.20 -16.34
N GLU A 362 16.57 -42.54 -16.27
CA GLU A 362 16.48 -43.31 -15.02
C GLU A 362 17.56 -42.93 -13.99
N ASN A 363 18.65 -42.30 -14.43
CA ASN A 363 19.75 -41.83 -13.58
C ASN A 363 19.60 -40.34 -13.19
N GLY A 364 18.51 -39.67 -13.63
CA GLY A 364 18.24 -38.26 -13.38
C GLY A 364 18.97 -37.29 -14.33
N GLY A 365 19.69 -37.80 -15.32
CA GLY A 365 20.38 -37.03 -16.36
C GLY A 365 19.41 -36.41 -17.35
N ILE A 366 19.69 -35.19 -17.82
CA ILE A 366 18.82 -34.46 -18.74
C ILE A 366 19.06 -34.96 -20.16
N VAL A 367 18.00 -35.46 -20.79
CA VAL A 367 18.07 -36.07 -22.13
C VAL A 367 17.28 -35.31 -23.19
N GLY A 368 16.48 -34.32 -22.78
CA GLY A 368 15.68 -33.50 -23.67
C GLY A 368 14.82 -32.48 -22.94
N VAL A 369 13.94 -31.84 -23.70
CA VAL A 369 12.90 -30.93 -23.19
C VAL A 369 11.55 -31.61 -23.36
N GLU A 370 10.80 -31.75 -22.27
CA GLU A 370 9.42 -32.25 -22.26
C GLU A 370 8.44 -31.16 -22.71
N GLY A 371 8.73 -29.91 -22.37
CA GLY A 371 7.97 -28.74 -22.76
C GLY A 371 8.43 -27.49 -22.03
N TYR A 372 7.61 -26.45 -22.08
CA TYR A 372 7.92 -25.13 -21.50
C TYR A 372 6.79 -24.63 -20.61
N ARG A 373 7.10 -23.71 -19.70
CA ARG A 373 6.11 -23.01 -18.89
C ARG A 373 6.36 -21.52 -18.90
N PHE A 374 5.27 -20.77 -18.91
CA PHE A 374 5.28 -19.37 -18.51
C PHE A 374 5.15 -19.29 -17.00
N VAL A 375 6.00 -18.48 -16.39
CA VAL A 375 6.00 -18.20 -14.95
C VAL A 375 5.80 -16.70 -14.78
N ARG A 376 4.89 -16.31 -13.89
CA ARG A 376 4.72 -14.92 -13.47
C ARG A 376 5.13 -14.79 -12.01
N VAL A 377 6.11 -13.94 -11.72
CA VAL A 377 6.51 -13.61 -10.36
C VAL A 377 5.87 -12.29 -9.95
N ALA A 378 5.00 -12.32 -8.94
CA ALA A 378 4.33 -11.13 -8.42
C ALA A 378 4.41 -11.05 -6.89
N THR A 379 4.52 -9.84 -6.36
CA THR A 379 4.51 -9.60 -4.91
C THR A 379 3.08 -9.45 -4.43
N VAL A 380 2.66 -10.27 -3.48
CA VAL A 380 1.34 -10.16 -2.85
C VAL A 380 1.45 -9.84 -1.37
N THR A 381 0.52 -9.02 -0.92
CA THR A 381 0.40 -8.59 0.46
C THR A 381 -0.26 -9.70 1.29
N ARG A 382 0.41 -10.20 2.33
CA ARG A 382 -0.11 -11.21 3.25
C ARG A 382 -0.07 -10.74 4.70
N THR A 383 -1.14 -11.01 5.43
CA THR A 383 -1.19 -10.78 6.88
C THR A 383 -0.53 -11.94 7.61
N VAL A 384 0.40 -11.62 8.50
CA VAL A 384 1.07 -12.57 9.39
C VAL A 384 0.72 -12.21 10.83
N SER A 385 0.42 -13.22 11.64
CA SER A 385 0.07 -13.07 13.04
C SER A 385 1.11 -13.75 13.92
N VAL A 386 1.54 -13.08 14.99
CA VAL A 386 2.44 -13.63 16.00
C VAL A 386 1.77 -13.50 17.37
N ILE A 387 1.81 -14.59 18.15
CA ILE A 387 1.36 -14.58 19.54
C ILE A 387 2.58 -14.21 20.40
N ALA A 388 2.46 -13.12 21.16
CA ALA A 388 3.52 -12.64 22.05
C ALA A 388 2.92 -12.09 23.36
N PRO A 389 3.72 -11.96 24.44
CA PRO A 389 3.25 -11.37 25.69
C PRO A 389 2.76 -9.93 25.48
N LYS A 390 1.55 -9.64 25.98
CA LYS A 390 0.98 -8.30 26.13
C LYS A 390 1.04 -7.93 27.61
N VAL A 391 1.63 -6.78 27.91
CA VAL A 391 1.76 -6.28 29.28
C VAL A 391 0.75 -5.15 29.49
N GLU A 392 -0.18 -5.36 30.41
CA GLU A 392 -1.16 -4.40 30.94
C GLU A 392 -0.89 -4.24 32.44
N ALA A 393 0.30 -3.74 32.75
CA ALA A 393 0.76 -3.47 34.11
C ALA A 393 1.27 -2.03 34.18
N THR A 394 1.34 -1.48 35.38
CA THR A 394 2.04 -0.21 35.62
C THR A 394 3.54 -0.36 35.40
N ASP A 395 4.19 0.69 34.89
CA ASP A 395 5.65 0.74 34.71
C ASP A 395 6.38 1.05 36.03
N ASP A 396 5.70 1.69 36.98
CA ASP A 396 6.20 1.97 38.33
C ASP A 396 5.24 1.44 39.41
N VAL A 397 5.78 0.65 40.33
CA VAL A 397 5.03 0.08 41.45
C VAL A 397 4.68 1.15 42.49
N TYR A 398 5.47 2.22 42.57
CA TYR A 398 5.19 3.34 43.47
C TYR A 398 3.97 4.18 43.03
N ASP A 399 3.59 4.13 41.74
CA ASP A 399 2.48 4.93 41.21
C ASP A 399 1.09 4.39 41.56
N PHE A 400 1.00 3.13 42.02
CA PHE A 400 -0.27 2.52 42.38
C PHE A 400 -0.34 2.08 43.84
N ILE A 401 0.75 2.17 44.60
CA ILE A 401 0.74 1.99 46.05
C ILE A 401 0.79 3.37 46.68
N ILE A 402 -0.31 3.79 47.30
CA ILE A 402 -0.42 5.10 47.96
C ILE A 402 -0.59 4.94 49.46
N GLU A 403 -0.30 6.01 50.16
CA GLU A 403 -0.58 6.16 51.58
C GLU A 403 -2.06 6.51 51.80
N ASP A 404 -2.65 6.07 52.91
CA ASP A 404 -4.04 6.37 53.27
C ASP A 404 -4.33 7.86 53.42
N THR A 405 -3.30 8.68 53.70
CA THR A 405 -3.38 10.13 53.70
C THR A 405 -3.56 10.73 52.32
N ASP A 406 -3.11 10.04 51.28
CA ASP A 406 -3.16 10.50 49.89
C ASP A 406 -4.48 10.11 49.20
N LEU A 407 -5.21 9.13 49.77
CA LEU A 407 -6.55 8.74 49.34
C LEU A 407 -7.60 9.76 49.83
N THR A 408 -7.68 10.90 49.15
CA THR A 408 -8.65 11.97 49.48
C THR A 408 -10.05 11.72 48.93
N SER A 409 -10.18 10.86 47.90
CA SER A 409 -11.46 10.41 47.33
C SER A 409 -11.28 9.08 46.59
N LEU A 410 -12.37 8.37 46.30
CA LEU A 410 -12.32 7.12 45.53
C LEU A 410 -12.21 7.42 44.02
N PRO A 411 -11.12 7.00 43.33
CA PRO A 411 -10.97 7.22 41.88
C PRO A 411 -12.08 6.51 41.09
N SER A 412 -12.58 7.12 40.02
CA SER A 412 -13.66 6.54 39.17
C SER A 412 -13.14 5.55 38.12
N ASP A 413 -11.83 5.42 37.97
CA ASP A 413 -11.14 4.71 36.89
C ASP A 413 -10.21 3.59 37.40
N LYS A 414 -10.23 3.29 38.71
CA LYS A 414 -9.39 2.24 39.32
C LYS A 414 -10.14 1.49 40.42
N ASN A 415 -9.77 0.23 40.60
CA ASN A 415 -10.06 -0.53 41.81
C ASN A 415 -9.26 0.06 42.99
N VAL A 416 -9.83 0.08 44.19
CA VAL A 416 -9.14 0.57 45.39
C VAL A 416 -9.04 -0.58 46.38
N ILE A 417 -7.82 -1.04 46.68
CA ILE A 417 -7.58 -2.10 47.66
C ILE A 417 -6.97 -1.48 48.91
N ILE A 418 -7.72 -1.47 50.01
CA ILE A 418 -7.28 -0.94 51.30
C ILE A 418 -6.74 -2.10 52.13
N ILE A 419 -5.47 -2.03 52.52
CA ILE A 419 -4.77 -3.09 53.25
C ILE A 419 -4.50 -2.66 54.68
N GLY A 420 -4.80 -3.55 55.62
CA GLY A 420 -4.46 -3.39 57.04
C GLY A 420 -5.36 -2.41 57.81
N GLY A 421 -5.10 -2.32 59.12
CA GLY A 421 -5.63 -1.24 59.97
C GLY A 421 -7.11 -1.29 60.38
N TRP A 422 -7.60 -2.34 61.04
CA TRP A 422 -8.98 -2.38 61.61
C TRP A 422 -9.35 -1.25 62.60
N VAL A 423 -8.38 -0.42 63.02
CA VAL A 423 -8.56 0.71 63.93
C VAL A 423 -8.36 2.00 63.15
N SER A 424 -9.31 2.92 63.30
CA SER A 424 -9.47 4.24 62.64
C SER A 424 -8.23 4.81 61.95
N ASN A 425 -8.29 4.91 60.63
CA ASN A 425 -7.35 5.62 59.76
C ASN A 425 -8.14 6.48 58.75
N LYS A 426 -7.45 7.31 57.96
CA LYS A 426 -8.14 8.23 57.02
C LYS A 426 -8.92 7.49 55.93
N ALA A 427 -8.48 6.29 55.55
CA ALA A 427 -9.20 5.45 54.60
C ALA A 427 -10.56 4.99 55.17
N TRP A 428 -10.65 4.63 56.45
CA TRP A 428 -11.94 4.30 57.09
C TRP A 428 -12.88 5.49 57.20
N GLU A 429 -12.36 6.69 57.51
CA GLU A 429 -13.17 7.91 57.50
C GLU A 429 -13.77 8.16 56.11
N LEU A 430 -12.99 7.98 55.05
CA LEU A 430 -13.49 8.07 53.68
C LEU A 430 -14.55 6.98 53.40
N LEU A 431 -14.32 5.74 53.83
CA LEU A 431 -15.32 4.66 53.67
C LEU A 431 -16.63 4.99 54.40
N GLU A 432 -16.58 5.60 55.58
CA GLU A 432 -17.76 6.01 56.35
C GLU A 432 -18.51 7.16 55.67
N GLN A 433 -17.78 8.13 55.11
CA GLN A 433 -18.37 9.22 54.32
C GLN A 433 -19.08 8.69 53.07
N VAL A 434 -18.48 7.69 52.41
CA VAL A 434 -18.96 7.16 51.13
C VAL A 434 -20.08 6.15 51.29
N TYR A 435 -19.92 5.16 52.19
CA TYR A 435 -20.83 4.02 52.35
C TYR A 435 -21.71 4.09 53.61
N GLY A 436 -21.50 5.09 54.45
CA GLY A 436 -22.21 5.30 55.71
C GLY A 436 -21.61 4.51 56.88
N THR A 437 -21.69 5.10 58.07
CA THR A 437 -21.15 4.56 59.32
C THR A 437 -21.66 3.14 59.63
N ASN A 438 -22.95 2.87 59.41
CA ASN A 438 -23.54 1.54 59.69
C ASN A 438 -22.88 0.41 58.86
N THR A 439 -22.55 0.69 57.60
CA THR A 439 -21.92 -0.29 56.69
C THR A 439 -20.50 -0.59 57.16
N VAL A 440 -19.76 0.45 57.51
CA VAL A 440 -18.37 0.34 57.99
C VAL A 440 -18.31 -0.34 59.37
N ASP A 441 -19.21 -0.01 60.28
CA ASP A 441 -19.27 -0.63 61.60
C ASP A 441 -19.61 -2.12 61.52
N ALA A 442 -20.45 -2.53 60.57
CA ALA A 442 -20.71 -3.94 60.31
C ALA A 442 -19.45 -4.68 59.83
N ILE A 443 -18.62 -4.03 58.99
CA ILE A 443 -17.34 -4.59 58.52
C ILE A 443 -16.34 -4.68 59.68
N LYS A 444 -16.26 -3.65 60.54
CA LYS A 444 -15.40 -3.67 61.74
C LYS A 444 -15.82 -4.78 62.72
N ALA A 445 -17.13 -4.94 62.95
CA ALA A 445 -17.67 -6.01 63.78
C ALA A 445 -17.34 -7.40 63.21
N GLU A 446 -17.33 -7.56 61.89
CA GLU A 446 -16.90 -8.80 61.23
C GLU A 446 -15.43 -9.12 61.52
N ILE A 447 -14.55 -8.11 61.49
CA ILE A 447 -13.13 -8.28 61.89
C ILE A 447 -13.02 -8.66 63.36
N GLU A 448 -13.79 -8.04 64.26
CA GLU A 448 -13.78 -8.38 65.68
C GLU A 448 -14.24 -9.82 65.94
N GLN A 449 -15.22 -10.31 65.19
CA GLN A 449 -15.80 -11.64 65.34
C GLN A 449 -14.94 -12.74 64.70
N LYS A 450 -14.39 -12.49 63.50
CA LYS A 450 -13.72 -13.51 62.68
C LYS A 450 -12.19 -13.38 62.65
N GLY A 451 -11.65 -12.28 63.15
CA GLY A 451 -10.21 -11.97 63.14
C GLY A 451 -9.73 -11.25 61.87
N TYR A 452 -10.43 -11.39 60.73
CA TYR A 452 -10.17 -10.64 59.49
C TYR A 452 -11.42 -10.50 58.63
N VAL A 453 -11.31 -9.68 57.59
CA VAL A 453 -12.32 -9.52 56.54
C VAL A 453 -11.67 -9.42 55.16
N ILE A 454 -12.36 -9.98 54.16
CA ILE A 454 -12.16 -9.71 52.74
C ILE A 454 -13.51 -9.19 52.27
N LYS A 455 -13.59 -7.89 51.97
CA LYS A 455 -14.85 -7.25 51.58
C LYS A 455 -14.71 -6.57 50.24
N GLU A 456 -15.60 -6.87 49.31
CA GLU A 456 -15.73 -6.14 48.05
C GLU A 456 -17.00 -5.28 48.09
N LEU A 457 -16.84 -4.02 47.74
CA LEU A 457 -17.91 -3.03 47.62
C LEU A 457 -17.86 -2.42 46.22
N ASP A 458 -19.02 -2.03 45.68
CA ASP A 458 -19.08 -1.31 44.41
C ASP A 458 -18.57 0.11 44.58
N ASN A 459 -17.67 0.56 43.70
CA ASN A 459 -17.26 1.95 43.70
C ASN A 459 -18.44 2.85 43.28
N PRO A 460 -18.90 3.79 44.12
CA PRO A 460 -20.09 4.59 43.82
C PRO A 460 -19.88 5.58 42.69
N ASN A 461 -18.62 5.93 42.38
CA ASN A 461 -18.29 6.80 41.25
C ASN A 461 -18.26 6.03 39.93
N ASN A 462 -18.04 4.70 39.95
CA ASN A 462 -18.11 3.82 38.78
C ASN A 462 -18.23 2.33 39.20
N PRO A 463 -19.41 1.70 39.06
CA PRO A 463 -19.62 0.31 39.48
C PRO A 463 -18.77 -0.76 38.77
N GLN A 464 -18.10 -0.41 37.66
CA GLN A 464 -17.14 -1.29 36.98
C GLN A 464 -15.87 -1.55 37.82
N TYR A 465 -15.55 -0.65 38.75
CA TYR A 465 -14.43 -0.79 39.68
C TYR A 465 -14.93 -1.11 41.09
N LYS A 466 -14.09 -1.78 41.88
CA LYS A 466 -14.41 -2.21 43.25
C LYS A 466 -13.57 -1.47 44.28
N VAL A 467 -14.13 -1.33 45.48
CA VAL A 467 -13.38 -1.02 46.70
C VAL A 467 -13.26 -2.30 47.51
N ILE A 468 -12.04 -2.75 47.73
CA ILE A 468 -11.71 -4.03 48.35
C ILE A 468 -11.01 -3.75 49.67
N ILE A 469 -11.51 -4.33 50.75
CA ILE A 469 -10.97 -4.14 52.10
C ILE A 469 -10.37 -5.47 52.55
N LEU A 470 -9.06 -5.46 52.77
CA LEU A 470 -8.26 -6.59 53.23
C LEU A 470 -7.68 -6.23 54.60
N ALA A 471 -8.41 -6.54 55.68
CA ALA A 471 -8.06 -6.07 57.02
C ALA A 471 -8.18 -7.18 58.07
N GLY A 472 -7.20 -7.24 58.97
CA GLY A 472 -7.15 -8.16 60.11
C GLY A 472 -7.02 -7.46 61.46
N LYS A 473 -7.28 -8.21 62.53
CA LYS A 473 -7.12 -7.76 63.92
C LYS A 473 -5.65 -7.53 64.27
N THR A 474 -4.76 -8.40 63.78
CA THR A 474 -3.30 -8.25 63.80
C THR A 474 -2.73 -8.40 62.38
N TYR A 475 -1.42 -8.19 62.22
CA TYR A 475 -0.74 -8.34 60.93
C TYR A 475 -0.83 -9.78 60.38
N GLU A 476 -0.91 -10.79 61.26
CA GLU A 476 -1.03 -12.19 60.85
C GLU A 476 -2.37 -12.46 60.15
N GLU A 477 -3.47 -11.90 60.67
CA GLU A 477 -4.77 -12.05 60.03
C GLU A 477 -4.95 -11.10 58.83
N THR A 478 -4.31 -9.93 58.80
CA THR A 478 -4.24 -9.09 57.58
C THR A 478 -3.52 -9.84 56.47
N ARG A 479 -2.39 -10.47 56.78
CA ARG A 479 -1.65 -11.31 55.82
C ARG A 479 -2.52 -12.47 55.31
N LEU A 480 -3.26 -13.13 56.19
CA LEU A 480 -4.20 -14.19 55.79
C LEU A 480 -5.30 -13.68 54.84
N ALA A 481 -5.84 -12.48 55.08
CA ALA A 481 -6.84 -11.88 54.20
C ALA A 481 -6.27 -11.60 52.80
N VAL A 482 -5.05 -11.06 52.72
CA VAL A 482 -4.38 -10.79 51.44
C VAL A 482 -4.01 -12.08 50.71
N GLU A 483 -3.50 -13.10 51.41
CA GLU A 483 -3.16 -14.40 50.82
C GLU A 483 -4.40 -15.08 50.24
N LYS A 484 -5.51 -15.13 50.98
CA LYS A 484 -6.79 -15.68 50.49
C LYS A 484 -7.35 -14.92 49.30
N PHE A 485 -7.27 -13.60 49.32
CA PHE A 485 -7.69 -12.78 48.19
C PHE A 485 -6.87 -13.10 46.92
N MET A 486 -5.55 -13.27 47.04
CA MET A 486 -4.72 -13.70 45.90
C MET A 486 -5.02 -15.12 45.41
N GLU A 487 -5.42 -16.04 46.30
CA GLU A 487 -5.79 -17.41 45.94
C GLU A 487 -7.14 -17.50 45.21
N GLU A 488 -8.08 -16.60 45.54
CA GLU A 488 -9.43 -16.55 44.95
C GLU A 488 -9.46 -15.82 43.58
N MET A 489 -8.36 -15.19 43.17
CA MET A 489 -8.16 -14.43 41.91
C MET A 489 -7.40 -15.21 40.83
#